data_AF-A0A4D6LBC3-F1
#
_entry.id   AF-A0A4D6LBC3-F1
#
_cell.length_a   1.000
_cell.length_b   1.000
_cell.length_c   1.000
_cell.angle_alpha   90.00
_cell.angle_beta   90.00
_cell.angle_gamma   90.00
#
_symmetry.space_group_name_H-M   'P 1'
#
loop_
_entity.id
_entity.type
_entity.pdbx_description
1 polymer ?
#
loop_
_entity_poly.entity_id
_entity_poly.type
_entity_poly.pdbx_seq_one_letter_code
_entity_poly.pdbx_strand_id
1 'polypeptide(L)'
;MASTEGLQAYEEDNLLLSLPKEKGWAARHLCLFQGFWCPSAFFQGVINFQKHFQAKGSDVIVATVPKSGTTWLKALTFAIINRQRFSSSHNHPLLTSNSHELVPFLEFVFHVDNIQDKLSHLSNMTEPRVFGTHVPFPSLPKSIKESNCKIVYICRNPFDTFVSHWIFANKINPHSMHELTIEETLEKYCKGILGFGPTWEHMLGYWKESIADFN
;
A
#
# COMPACT_ATOMS: atom_id res chain seq x y z
N MET A 1 11.82 -6.64 -34.35
CA MET A 1 10.52 -6.82 -33.69
C MET A 1 10.73 -6.50 -32.22
N ALA A 2 10.06 -5.47 -31.68
CA ALA A 2 10.11 -5.22 -30.24
C ALA A 2 9.46 -6.41 -29.52
N SER A 3 10.08 -6.90 -28.44
CA SER A 3 9.48 -7.96 -27.62
C SER A 3 8.19 -7.44 -26.98
N THR A 4 7.23 -8.35 -26.72
CA THR A 4 5.95 -8.02 -26.07
C THR A 4 6.15 -7.30 -24.73
N GLU A 5 7.20 -7.64 -23.99
CA GLU A 5 7.59 -6.96 -22.75
C GLU A 5 8.07 -5.52 -22.99
N GLY A 6 8.82 -5.26 -24.06
CA GLY A 6 9.29 -3.92 -24.41
C GLY A 6 8.16 -2.98 -24.88
N LEU A 7 7.15 -3.52 -25.57
CA LEU A 7 5.94 -2.78 -25.92
C LEU A 7 5.11 -2.44 -24.69
N GLN A 8 4.97 -3.37 -23.75
CA GLN A 8 4.18 -3.17 -22.54
C GLN A 8 4.81 -2.12 -21.60
N ALA A 9 6.13 -2.18 -21.40
CA ALA A 9 6.85 -1.16 -20.63
C ALA A 9 6.73 0.24 -21.27
N TYR A 10 6.81 0.31 -22.60
CA TYR A 10 6.61 1.57 -23.34
C TYR A 10 5.20 2.15 -23.19
N GLU A 11 4.16 1.30 -23.20
CA GLU A 11 2.78 1.72 -22.96
C GLU A 11 2.57 2.23 -21.53
N GLU A 12 3.19 1.59 -20.53
CA GLU A 12 3.10 1.99 -19.12
C GLU A 12 3.84 3.31 -18.83
N ASP A 13 5.00 3.51 -19.45
CA ASP A 13 5.73 4.78 -19.38
C ASP A 13 4.92 5.92 -20.02
N ASN A 14 4.32 5.67 -21.19
CA ASN A 14 3.44 6.64 -21.84
C ASN A 14 2.20 6.94 -20.99
N LEU A 15 1.62 5.92 -20.34
CA LEU A 15 0.53 6.11 -19.41
C LEU A 15 0.97 7.03 -18.26
N LEU A 16 2.08 6.75 -17.58
CA LEU A 16 2.59 7.58 -16.49
C LEU A 16 2.87 9.03 -16.93
N LEU A 17 3.35 9.23 -18.15
CA LEU A 17 3.58 10.57 -18.72
C LEU A 17 2.27 11.33 -18.96
N SER A 18 1.19 10.64 -19.31
CA SER A 18 -0.13 11.24 -19.59
C SER A 18 -0.95 11.60 -18.34
N LEU A 19 -0.66 10.97 -17.19
CA LEU A 19 -1.45 11.20 -15.97
C LEU A 19 -1.20 12.60 -15.38
N PRO A 20 -2.24 13.25 -14.79
CA PRO A 20 -2.06 14.46 -14.01
C PRO A 20 -1.04 14.25 -12.88
N LYS A 21 -0.15 15.22 -12.69
CA LYS A 21 0.93 15.15 -11.70
C LYS A 21 0.85 16.29 -10.71
N GLU A 22 1.17 15.96 -9.46
CA GLU A 22 1.29 16.92 -8.38
C GLU A 22 2.62 16.73 -7.65
N LYS A 23 3.14 17.81 -7.08
CA LYS A 23 4.28 17.70 -6.17
C LYS A 23 3.79 17.07 -4.86
N GLY A 24 4.36 15.93 -4.51
CA GLY A 24 4.07 15.25 -3.26
C GLY A 24 4.86 15.82 -2.08
N TRP A 25 4.51 15.34 -0.89
CA TRP A 25 5.19 15.72 0.35
C TRP A 25 6.29 14.74 0.75
N ALA A 26 5.89 13.49 1.02
CA ALA A 26 6.79 12.38 1.30
C ALA A 26 7.43 11.80 0.03
N ALA A 27 6.86 12.09 -1.14
CA ALA A 27 7.32 11.61 -2.44
C ALA A 27 7.54 12.79 -3.39
N ARG A 28 8.51 12.67 -4.31
CA ARG A 28 8.84 13.77 -5.24
C ARG A 28 7.66 14.20 -6.11
N HIS A 29 6.99 13.22 -6.70
CA HIS A 29 5.82 13.43 -7.54
C HIS A 29 4.76 12.39 -7.20
N LEU A 30 3.50 12.83 -7.29
CA LEU A 30 2.31 12.00 -7.27
C LEU A 30 1.69 12.06 -8.66
N CYS A 31 1.10 10.95 -9.11
CA CYS A 31 0.31 10.88 -10.32
C CYS A 31 -1.11 10.43 -9.97
N LEU A 32 -2.12 11.05 -10.57
CA LEU A 32 -3.51 10.67 -10.37
C LEU A 32 -3.83 9.44 -11.22
N PHE A 33 -3.91 8.28 -10.59
CA PHE A 33 -4.15 6.98 -11.22
C PHE A 33 -5.41 6.35 -10.66
N GLN A 34 -6.37 5.96 -11.51
CA GLN A 34 -7.62 5.30 -11.10
C GLN A 34 -8.36 5.99 -9.94
N GLY A 35 -8.31 7.33 -9.88
CA GLY A 35 -8.98 8.12 -8.86
C GLY A 35 -8.20 8.32 -7.56
N PHE A 36 -6.93 7.90 -7.47
CA PHE A 36 -6.07 8.13 -6.31
C PHE A 36 -4.68 8.66 -6.70
N TRP A 37 -4.03 9.36 -5.78
CA TRP A 37 -2.69 9.93 -5.98
C TRP A 37 -1.62 8.89 -5.66
N CYS A 38 -1.15 8.18 -6.69
CA CYS A 38 -0.07 7.22 -6.56
C CYS A 38 1.30 7.93 -6.52
N PRO A 39 2.19 7.64 -5.56
CA PRO A 39 3.58 8.06 -5.65
C PRO A 39 4.21 7.53 -6.94
N SER A 40 4.75 8.42 -7.78
CA SER A 40 5.22 8.03 -9.12
C SER A 40 6.33 6.98 -9.06
N ALA A 41 7.14 6.97 -7.99
CA ALA A 41 8.17 5.95 -7.76
C ALA A 41 7.58 4.53 -7.64
N PHE A 42 6.35 4.38 -7.15
CA PHE A 42 5.71 3.08 -6.95
C PHE A 42 4.63 2.77 -7.99
N PHE A 43 4.48 3.61 -9.02
CA PHE A 43 3.46 3.45 -10.05
C PHE A 43 3.52 2.08 -10.73
N GLN A 44 4.72 1.69 -11.17
CA GLN A 44 4.94 0.37 -11.78
C GLN A 44 4.64 -0.78 -10.82
N GLY A 45 4.99 -0.61 -9.54
CA GLY A 45 4.69 -1.59 -8.51
C GLY A 45 3.20 -1.81 -8.29
N VAL A 46 2.40 -0.73 -8.35
CA VAL A 46 0.94 -0.81 -8.31
C VAL A 46 0.39 -1.54 -9.55
N ILE A 47 0.87 -1.23 -10.76
CA ILE A 47 0.42 -1.90 -11.98
C ILE A 47 0.74 -3.40 -11.94
N ASN A 48 1.98 -3.73 -11.57
CA ASN A 48 2.43 -5.12 -11.46
C ASN A 48 1.65 -5.88 -10.38
N PHE A 49 1.38 -5.23 -9.24
CA PHE A 49 0.52 -5.78 -8.20
C PHE A 49 -0.88 -6.09 -8.74
N GLN A 50 -1.51 -5.15 -9.46
CA GLN A 50 -2.83 -5.34 -10.07
C GLN A 50 -2.87 -6.49 -11.09
N LYS A 51 -1.82 -6.64 -11.89
CA LYS A 51 -1.75 -7.62 -12.98
C LYS A 51 -1.40 -9.03 -12.51
N HIS A 52 -0.46 -9.15 -11.58
CA HIS A 52 0.23 -10.42 -11.33
C HIS A 52 -0.12 -11.08 -10.01
N PHE A 53 -0.59 -10.33 -9.01
CA PHE A 53 -0.88 -10.92 -7.70
C PHE A 53 -2.09 -11.85 -7.76
N GLN A 54 -1.92 -13.06 -7.25
CA GLN A 54 -2.96 -14.07 -7.13
C GLN A 54 -3.25 -14.32 -5.65
N ALA A 55 -4.39 -13.81 -5.18
CA ALA A 55 -4.84 -14.02 -3.82
C ALA A 55 -5.30 -15.48 -3.62
N LYS A 56 -5.09 -15.99 -2.42
CA LYS A 56 -5.63 -17.27 -1.95
C LYS A 56 -6.72 -16.97 -0.93
N GLY A 57 -7.72 -17.85 -0.81
CA GLY A 57 -8.79 -17.68 0.19
C GLY A 57 -8.29 -17.69 1.64
N SER A 58 -7.08 -18.21 1.91
CA SER A 58 -6.43 -18.16 3.21
C SER A 58 -5.70 -16.85 3.51
N ASP A 59 -5.47 -15.99 2.51
CA ASP A 59 -4.68 -14.77 2.70
C ASP A 59 -5.37 -13.77 3.62
N VAL A 60 -4.55 -12.99 4.32
CA VAL A 60 -4.99 -11.84 5.11
C VAL A 60 -4.30 -10.57 4.61
N ILE A 61 -5.08 -9.61 4.13
CA ILE A 61 -4.62 -8.33 3.59
C ILE A 61 -4.85 -7.23 4.63
N VAL A 62 -3.77 -6.63 5.10
CA VAL A 62 -3.76 -5.47 6.01
C VAL A 62 -3.75 -4.19 5.17
N ALA A 63 -4.92 -3.59 5.00
CA ALA A 63 -5.09 -2.39 4.19
C ALA A 63 -5.18 -1.14 5.07
N THR A 64 -4.46 -0.07 4.70
CA THR A 64 -4.47 1.19 5.47
C THR A 64 -4.21 2.39 4.59
N VAL A 65 -4.81 3.55 4.90
CA VAL A 65 -4.21 4.82 4.45
C VAL A 65 -2.86 4.97 5.16
N PRO A 66 -1.78 5.42 4.48
CA PRO A 66 -0.50 5.64 5.12
C PRO A 66 -0.64 6.43 6.43
N LYS A 67 0.06 6.00 7.48
CA LYS A 67 0.12 6.65 8.80
C LYS A 67 -1.12 6.53 9.69
N SER A 68 -2.04 5.63 9.31
CA SER A 68 -3.25 5.31 10.09
C SER A 68 -3.06 4.18 11.13
N GLY A 69 -1.82 3.76 11.41
CA GLY A 69 -1.53 2.68 12.37
C GLY A 69 -1.02 1.37 11.75
N THR A 70 -0.52 1.41 10.50
CA THR A 70 -0.12 0.22 9.74
C THR A 70 0.91 -0.66 10.45
N THR A 71 1.95 -0.08 11.07
CA THR A 71 2.97 -0.84 11.81
C THR A 71 2.35 -1.65 12.94
N TRP A 72 1.43 -1.04 13.69
CA TRP A 72 0.74 -1.70 14.80
C TRP A 72 -0.19 -2.80 14.31
N LEU A 73 -1.00 -2.52 13.28
CA LEU A 73 -1.92 -3.52 12.73
C LEU A 73 -1.17 -4.71 12.08
N LYS A 74 -0.05 -4.47 11.39
CA LYS A 74 0.81 -5.53 10.85
C LYS A 74 1.36 -6.41 11.97
N ALA A 75 1.90 -5.81 13.02
CA ALA A 75 2.44 -6.54 14.18
C ALA A 75 1.36 -7.41 14.86
N LEU A 76 0.20 -6.82 15.16
CA LEU A 76 -0.92 -7.55 15.77
C LEU A 76 -1.41 -8.71 14.90
N THR A 77 -1.63 -8.45 13.60
CA THR A 77 -2.10 -9.47 12.66
C THR A 77 -1.10 -10.63 12.56
N PHE A 78 0.19 -10.31 12.42
CA PHE A 78 1.25 -11.31 12.37
C PHE A 78 1.31 -12.15 13.64
N ALA A 79 1.25 -11.52 14.83
CA ALA A 79 1.30 -12.21 16.12
C ALA A 79 0.09 -13.13 16.30
N ILE A 80 -1.12 -12.69 15.95
CA ILE A 80 -2.34 -13.49 16.08
C ILE A 80 -2.31 -14.73 15.19
N ILE A 81 -1.90 -14.56 13.92
CA ILE A 81 -1.84 -15.64 12.94
C ILE A 81 -0.76 -16.66 13.32
N ASN A 82 0.39 -16.19 13.79
CA ASN A 82 1.52 -17.05 14.10
C ASN A 82 1.60 -17.46 15.59
N ARG A 83 0.56 -17.19 16.40
CA ARG A 83 0.58 -17.45 17.86
C ARG A 83 0.91 -18.89 18.26
N GLN A 84 0.55 -19.85 17.41
CA GLN A 84 0.86 -21.27 17.64
C GLN A 84 2.30 -21.62 17.22
N ARG A 85 2.81 -20.95 16.18
CA ARG A 85 4.18 -21.15 15.67
C ARG A 85 5.22 -20.49 16.58
N PHE A 86 4.87 -19.34 17.16
CA PHE A 86 5.71 -18.57 18.08
C PHE A 86 4.99 -18.41 19.42
N SER A 87 4.77 -19.54 20.11
CA SER A 87 4.06 -19.59 21.39
C SER A 87 4.85 -19.00 22.56
N SER A 88 6.19 -18.99 22.47
CA SER A 88 7.07 -18.33 23.43
C SER A 88 7.33 -16.88 23.02
N SER A 89 7.17 -15.96 23.96
CA SER A 89 7.48 -14.54 23.74
C SER A 89 8.96 -14.29 23.50
N HIS A 90 9.86 -15.15 24.00
CA HIS A 90 11.31 -14.88 23.97
C HIS A 90 11.93 -14.93 22.56
N ASN A 91 11.35 -15.69 21.64
CA ASN A 91 11.87 -15.87 20.28
C ASN A 91 10.88 -15.39 19.21
N HIS A 92 9.99 -14.46 19.58
CA HIS A 92 8.98 -13.98 18.64
C HIS A 92 9.63 -13.06 17.58
N PRO A 93 9.39 -13.26 16.27
CA PRO A 93 10.06 -12.49 15.21
C PRO A 93 9.92 -10.96 15.32
N LEU A 94 8.82 -10.47 15.89
CA LEU A 94 8.61 -9.03 16.16
C LEU A 94 9.61 -8.41 17.16
N LEU A 95 10.38 -9.21 17.91
CA LEU A 95 11.43 -8.71 18.78
C LEU A 95 12.73 -8.39 18.01
N THR A 96 12.92 -8.99 16.84
CA THR A 96 14.17 -8.88 16.06
C THR A 96 13.97 -8.26 14.68
N SER A 97 12.73 -8.22 14.17
CA SER A 97 12.40 -7.73 12.83
C SER A 97 11.27 -6.71 12.86
N ASN A 98 11.33 -5.72 11.98
CA ASN A 98 10.23 -4.76 11.85
C ASN A 98 8.98 -5.44 11.29
N SER A 99 7.79 -5.07 11.76
CA SER A 99 6.51 -5.56 11.22
C SER A 99 6.35 -5.38 9.69
N HIS A 100 7.01 -4.38 9.10
CA HIS A 100 7.00 -4.15 7.66
C HIS A 100 7.81 -5.19 6.87
N GLU A 101 8.78 -5.86 7.49
CA GLU A 101 9.52 -6.98 6.89
C GLU A 101 8.72 -8.28 6.97
N LEU A 102 8.04 -8.50 8.10
CA LEU A 102 7.25 -9.71 8.35
C LEU A 102 5.93 -9.72 7.59
N VAL A 103 5.37 -8.55 7.32
CA VAL A 103 4.14 -8.36 6.54
C VAL A 103 4.47 -7.37 5.41
N PRO A 104 4.94 -7.86 4.24
CA PRO A 104 5.42 -6.98 3.18
C PRO A 104 4.28 -6.24 2.48
N PHE A 105 4.55 -5.05 1.95
CA PHE A 105 3.58 -4.32 1.12
C PHE A 105 3.60 -4.81 -0.31
N LEU A 106 2.45 -5.17 -0.87
CA LEU A 106 2.38 -5.75 -2.21
C LEU A 106 2.85 -4.76 -3.29
N GLU A 107 2.36 -3.53 -3.25
CA GLU A 107 2.78 -2.48 -4.20
C GLU A 107 4.28 -2.15 -4.15
N PHE A 108 4.99 -2.46 -3.06
CA PHE A 108 6.44 -2.27 -2.94
C PHE A 108 7.22 -3.52 -3.34
N VAL A 109 6.70 -4.71 -3.04
CA VAL A 109 7.31 -5.97 -3.49
C VAL A 109 7.35 -6.04 -5.02
N PHE A 110 6.28 -5.59 -5.67
CA PHE A 110 6.15 -5.59 -7.12
C PHE A 110 6.85 -4.41 -7.83
N HIS A 111 7.45 -3.49 -7.09
CA HIS A 111 8.23 -2.37 -7.65
C HIS A 111 9.64 -2.78 -8.10
N VAL A 112 10.23 -3.81 -7.48
CA VAL A 112 11.62 -4.23 -7.73
C VAL A 112 11.71 -5.15 -8.95
N ASP A 113 12.85 -5.12 -9.64
CA ASP A 113 13.15 -6.01 -10.78
C ASP A 113 12.97 -7.50 -10.44
N ASN A 114 12.60 -8.27 -11.47
CA ASN A 114 12.31 -9.72 -11.46
C ASN A 114 11.01 -10.14 -10.74
N ILE A 115 9.87 -9.86 -11.39
CA ILE A 115 8.52 -10.23 -10.94
C ILE A 115 8.40 -11.74 -10.67
N GLN A 116 9.03 -12.59 -11.50
CA GLN A 116 8.89 -14.04 -11.39
C GLN A 116 9.47 -14.58 -10.08
N ASP A 117 10.62 -14.08 -9.67
CA ASP A 117 11.23 -14.42 -8.37
C ASP A 117 10.34 -13.99 -7.20
N LYS A 118 9.72 -12.80 -7.30
CA LYS A 118 8.78 -12.32 -6.27
C LYS A 118 7.55 -13.20 -6.18
N LEU A 119 6.93 -13.54 -7.31
CA LEU A 119 5.78 -14.44 -7.34
C LEU A 119 6.13 -15.81 -6.73
N SER A 120 7.31 -16.32 -7.04
CA SER A 120 7.81 -17.58 -6.47
C SER A 120 8.00 -17.47 -4.95
N HIS A 121 8.61 -16.38 -4.48
CA HIS A 121 8.78 -16.13 -3.04
C HIS A 121 7.44 -16.02 -2.30
N LEU A 122 6.49 -15.23 -2.82
CA LEU A 122 5.15 -15.07 -2.24
C LEU A 122 4.35 -16.37 -2.24
N SER A 123 4.58 -17.25 -3.22
CA SER A 123 3.91 -18.55 -3.31
C SER A 123 4.43 -19.55 -2.28
N ASN A 124 5.71 -19.43 -1.91
CA ASN A 124 6.40 -20.30 -0.94
C ASN A 124 6.25 -19.84 0.53
N MET A 125 5.59 -18.71 0.79
CA MET A 125 5.30 -18.27 2.16
C MET A 125 4.40 -19.26 2.88
N THR A 126 4.60 -19.40 4.20
CA THR A 126 3.74 -20.24 5.05
C THR A 126 2.32 -19.68 5.11
N GLU A 127 1.33 -20.55 4.97
CA GLU A 127 -0.10 -20.20 5.08
C GLU A 127 -0.58 -20.12 6.55
N PRO A 128 -1.53 -19.23 6.87
CA PRO A 128 -2.09 -18.20 5.99
C PRO A 128 -1.09 -17.06 5.76
N ARG A 129 -0.97 -16.59 4.51
CA ARG A 129 -0.05 -15.49 4.16
C ARG A 129 -0.64 -14.15 4.62
N VAL A 130 0.23 -13.26 5.07
CA VAL A 130 -0.17 -11.92 5.53
C VAL A 130 0.55 -10.87 4.70
N PHE A 131 -0.22 -9.95 4.12
CA PHE A 131 0.31 -8.89 3.28
C PHE A 131 -0.22 -7.54 3.72
N GLY A 132 0.51 -6.47 3.41
CA GLY A 132 0.04 -5.11 3.57
C GLY A 132 -0.26 -4.44 2.23
N THR A 133 -1.13 -3.43 2.25
CA THR A 133 -1.28 -2.52 1.11
C THR A 133 -1.77 -1.14 1.54
N HIS A 134 -1.36 -0.13 0.78
CA HIS A 134 -1.91 1.22 0.80
C HIS A 134 -2.80 1.50 -0.43
N VAL A 135 -3.00 0.54 -1.33
CA VAL A 135 -3.84 0.73 -2.52
C VAL A 135 -5.31 0.86 -2.12
N PRO A 136 -6.06 1.86 -2.62
CA PRO A 136 -7.51 1.96 -2.38
C PRO A 136 -8.28 0.74 -2.86
N PHE A 137 -9.37 0.40 -2.18
CA PHE A 137 -10.16 -0.82 -2.48
C PHE A 137 -10.56 -0.96 -3.96
N PRO A 138 -11.08 0.08 -4.66
CA PRO A 138 -11.46 -0.07 -6.07
C PRO A 138 -10.31 -0.50 -6.98
N SER A 139 -9.10 -0.07 -6.63
CA SER A 139 -7.84 -0.34 -7.35
C SER A 139 -7.14 -1.63 -6.89
N LEU A 140 -7.73 -2.43 -6.00
CA LEU A 140 -7.17 -3.75 -5.69
C LEU A 140 -7.31 -4.71 -6.89
N PRO A 141 -6.39 -5.69 -7.03
CA PRO A 141 -6.52 -6.77 -7.98
C PRO A 141 -7.89 -7.47 -7.88
N LYS A 142 -8.43 -7.92 -9.01
CA LYS A 142 -9.65 -8.75 -9.04
C LYS A 142 -9.49 -10.01 -8.20
N SER A 143 -8.30 -10.62 -8.22
CA SER A 143 -7.99 -11.82 -7.42
C SER A 143 -8.22 -11.59 -5.92
N ILE A 144 -8.00 -10.38 -5.39
CA ILE A 144 -8.34 -10.07 -3.99
C ILE A 144 -9.85 -9.90 -3.84
N LYS A 145 -10.46 -9.06 -4.69
CA LYS A 145 -11.89 -8.69 -4.62
C LYS A 145 -12.86 -9.85 -4.84
N GLU A 146 -12.47 -10.84 -5.63
CA GLU A 146 -13.30 -12.00 -6.00
C GLU A 146 -12.92 -13.26 -5.20
N SER A 147 -11.93 -13.19 -4.32
CA SER A 147 -11.53 -14.32 -3.47
C SER A 147 -12.15 -14.24 -2.08
N ASN A 148 -12.08 -15.36 -1.35
CA ASN A 148 -12.46 -15.42 0.06
C ASN A 148 -11.35 -14.93 1.02
N CYS A 149 -10.34 -14.22 0.52
CA CYS A 149 -9.29 -13.68 1.39
C CYS A 149 -9.88 -12.65 2.36
N LYS A 150 -9.26 -12.49 3.53
CA LYS A 150 -9.73 -11.55 4.53
C LYS A 150 -9.02 -10.22 4.39
N ILE A 151 -9.77 -9.13 4.39
CA ILE A 151 -9.21 -7.78 4.45
C ILE A 151 -9.42 -7.22 5.85
N VAL A 152 -8.34 -6.76 6.48
CA VAL A 152 -8.39 -6.02 7.75
C VAL A 152 -8.00 -4.58 7.47
N TYR A 153 -8.95 -3.68 7.68
CA TYR A 153 -8.76 -2.24 7.49
C TYR A 153 -8.76 -1.52 8.84
N ILE A 154 -7.84 -0.57 9.03
CA ILE A 154 -7.91 0.39 10.15
C ILE A 154 -7.99 1.81 9.61
N CYS A 155 -9.00 2.53 10.09
CA CYS A 155 -9.12 3.97 9.93
C CYS A 155 -8.61 4.70 11.18
N ARG A 156 -8.08 5.89 10.96
CA ARG A 156 -7.69 6.83 12.02
C ARG A 156 -8.30 8.19 11.69
N ASN A 157 -8.56 9.01 12.71
CA ASN A 157 -9.01 10.39 12.51
C ASN A 157 -8.14 11.09 11.43
N PRO A 158 -8.73 11.68 10.39
CA PRO A 158 -7.98 12.30 9.29
C PRO A 158 -6.94 13.34 9.74
N PHE A 159 -7.26 14.14 10.75
CA PHE A 159 -6.34 15.15 11.27
C PHE A 159 -5.15 14.52 11.99
N ASP A 160 -5.36 13.45 12.76
CA ASP A 160 -4.27 12.71 13.39
C ASP A 160 -3.38 12.01 12.35
N THR A 161 -4.00 11.46 11.30
CA THR A 161 -3.30 10.87 10.16
C THR A 161 -2.44 11.90 9.44
N PHE A 162 -2.97 13.10 9.19
CA PHE A 162 -2.24 14.23 8.61
C PHE A 162 -1.02 14.60 9.45
N VAL A 163 -1.19 14.87 10.75
CA VAL A 163 -0.07 15.24 11.64
C VAL A 163 0.99 14.14 11.68
N SER A 164 0.57 12.87 11.75
CA SER A 164 1.51 11.73 11.71
C SER A 164 2.27 11.65 10.38
N HIS A 165 1.62 11.99 9.27
CA HIS A 165 2.25 12.04 7.96
C HIS A 165 3.22 13.20 7.80
N TRP A 166 2.85 14.41 8.22
CA TRP A 166 3.72 15.59 8.24
C TRP A 166 5.02 15.31 8.98
N ILE A 167 4.92 14.84 10.23
CA ILE A 167 6.09 14.52 11.06
C ILE A 167 6.96 13.44 10.41
N PHE A 168 6.33 12.42 9.81
CA PHE A 168 7.05 11.36 9.12
C PHE A 168 7.77 11.87 7.87
N ALA A 169 7.08 12.62 7.00
CA ALA A 169 7.62 13.16 5.77
C ALA A 169 8.85 14.04 6.05
N ASN A 170 8.78 14.90 7.06
CA ASN A 170 9.91 15.76 7.45
C ASN A 170 11.12 15.00 7.97
N LYS A 171 10.92 13.81 8.59
CA LYS A 171 12.02 12.96 9.05
C LYS A 171 12.73 12.25 7.90
N ILE A 172 12.00 11.85 6.85
CA ILE A 172 12.57 11.08 5.73
C ILE A 172 13.06 11.94 4.57
N ASN A 173 12.65 13.21 4.50
CA ASN A 173 13.09 14.16 3.48
C ASN A 173 13.91 15.33 4.08
N PRO A 174 15.05 15.09 4.76
CA PRO A 174 15.65 16.15 5.54
C PRO A 174 16.25 17.33 4.74
N HIS A 175 16.56 17.23 3.42
CA HIS A 175 17.36 18.30 2.77
C HIS A 175 17.18 18.53 1.23
N SER A 176 16.05 18.26 0.58
CA SER A 176 16.00 18.48 -0.90
C SER A 176 14.67 18.80 -1.58
N MET A 177 13.55 18.84 -0.85
CA MET A 177 12.29 19.31 -1.41
C MET A 177 11.91 20.57 -0.66
N HIS A 178 11.85 21.71 -1.37
CA HIS A 178 11.29 22.99 -0.91
C HIS A 178 10.32 22.76 0.27
N GLU A 179 10.70 23.24 1.46
CA GLU A 179 9.96 23.06 2.72
C GLU A 179 8.56 23.64 2.55
N LEU A 180 7.60 22.79 2.16
CA LEU A 180 6.19 23.17 2.18
C LEU A 180 5.84 23.47 3.64
N THR A 181 5.15 24.58 3.86
CA THR A 181 4.60 24.91 5.17
C THR A 181 3.55 23.88 5.60
N ILE A 182 3.24 23.84 6.89
CA ILE A 182 2.18 22.96 7.38
C ILE A 182 0.83 23.38 6.78
N GLU A 183 0.61 24.67 6.55
CA GLU A 183 -0.60 25.25 5.96
C GLU A 183 -0.77 24.82 4.50
N GLU A 184 0.26 24.98 3.66
CA GLU A 184 0.23 24.55 2.25
C GLU A 184 -0.04 23.05 2.15
N THR A 185 0.55 22.28 3.08
CA THR A 185 0.37 20.84 3.00
C THR A 185 -0.95 20.36 3.58
N LEU A 186 -1.49 21.05 4.58
CA LEU A 186 -2.85 20.83 5.03
C LEU A 186 -3.84 21.14 3.91
N GLU A 187 -3.64 22.21 3.15
CA GLU A 187 -4.47 22.52 1.98
C GLU A 187 -4.41 21.40 0.94
N LYS A 188 -3.21 20.91 0.60
CA LYS A 188 -3.06 19.74 -0.29
C LYS A 188 -3.75 18.49 0.26
N TYR A 189 -3.62 18.22 1.56
CA TYR A 189 -4.29 17.11 2.21
C TYR A 189 -5.82 17.23 2.12
N CYS A 190 -6.38 18.42 2.36
CA CYS A 190 -7.80 18.73 2.21
C CYS A 190 -8.30 18.66 0.75
N LYS A 191 -7.41 18.80 -0.24
CA LYS A 191 -7.70 18.52 -1.66
C LYS A 191 -7.49 17.05 -2.04
N GLY A 192 -7.03 16.23 -1.10
CA GLY A 192 -6.85 14.79 -1.27
C GLY A 192 -5.50 14.41 -1.88
N ILE A 193 -4.63 15.40 -2.11
CA ILE A 193 -3.31 15.25 -2.74
C ILE A 193 -2.32 14.72 -1.71
N LEU A 194 -2.41 13.42 -1.47
CA LEU A 194 -1.57 12.65 -0.56
C LEU A 194 -1.22 11.32 -1.24
N GLY A 195 -0.03 10.76 -0.99
CA GLY A 195 0.27 9.40 -1.44
C GLY A 195 -0.81 8.40 -0.99
N PHE A 196 -1.42 7.73 -1.96
CA PHE A 196 -2.59 6.84 -1.82
C PHE A 196 -3.90 7.52 -1.38
N GLY A 197 -3.93 8.85 -1.29
CA GLY A 197 -5.16 9.62 -1.07
C GLY A 197 -6.00 9.78 -2.34
N PRO A 198 -7.22 10.34 -2.26
CA PRO A 198 -7.75 11.08 -1.10
C PRO A 198 -8.08 10.20 0.12
N THR A 199 -7.77 10.67 1.34
CA THR A 199 -7.94 9.87 2.56
C THR A 199 -9.40 9.47 2.82
N TRP A 200 -10.36 10.36 2.59
CA TRP A 200 -11.77 10.06 2.79
C TRP A 200 -12.30 9.04 1.79
N GLU A 201 -11.99 9.18 0.49
CA GLU A 201 -12.39 8.18 -0.51
C GLU A 201 -11.75 6.82 -0.24
N HIS A 202 -10.49 6.81 0.20
CA HIS A 202 -9.83 5.57 0.58
C HIS A 202 -10.54 4.89 1.76
N MET A 203 -10.92 5.63 2.81
CA MET A 203 -11.67 5.03 3.93
C MET A 203 -13.06 4.58 3.50
N LEU A 204 -13.79 5.41 2.74
CA LEU A 204 -15.13 5.12 2.27
C LEU A 204 -15.18 3.89 1.36
N GLY A 205 -14.16 3.68 0.52
CA GLY A 205 -14.07 2.50 -0.36
C GLY A 205 -14.04 1.20 0.44
N TYR A 206 -13.18 1.10 1.45
CA TYR A 206 -13.11 -0.09 2.31
C TYR A 206 -14.33 -0.22 3.24
N TRP A 207 -14.87 0.90 3.73
CA TRP A 207 -16.10 0.89 4.54
C TRP A 207 -17.31 0.35 3.76
N LYS A 208 -17.53 0.84 2.54
CA LYS A 208 -18.63 0.39 1.67
C LYS A 208 -18.56 -1.11 1.42
N GLU A 209 -17.36 -1.65 1.19
CA GLU A 209 -17.18 -3.09 1.04
C GLU A 209 -17.53 -3.84 2.32
N SER A 210 -17.10 -3.35 3.48
CA SER A 210 -17.35 -4.04 4.77
C SER A 210 -18.84 -4.17 5.14
N ILE A 211 -19.71 -3.37 4.51
CA ILE A 211 -21.16 -3.41 4.70
C ILE A 211 -21.92 -4.03 3.51
N ALA A 212 -21.23 -4.38 2.43
CA ALA A 212 -21.85 -4.93 1.22
C ALA A 212 -22.42 -6.34 1.46
N ASP A 213 -21.74 -7.15 2.27
CA ASP A 213 -22.16 -8.52 2.65
C ASP A 213 -23.39 -8.56 3.58
N PHE A 214 -23.87 -7.40 4.04
CA PHE A 214 -25.02 -7.28 4.95
C PHE A 214 -26.29 -6.75 4.27
N ASN A 215 -26.28 -6.53 2.95
CA ASN A 215 -27.44 -6.13 2.14
C ASN A 215 -27.77 -7.20 1.09
#